data_AF-A0A6V7IJY2-F1
#
_entry.id   AF-A0A6V7IJY2-F1
#
_cell.length_a   1.000
_cell.length_b   1.000
_cell.length_c   1.000
_cell.angle_alpha   90.00
_cell.angle_beta   90.00
_cell.angle_gamma   90.00
#
_symmetry.space_group_name_H-M   'P 1'
#
loop_
_entity.id
_entity.type
_entity.pdbx_description
1 polymer ?
#
loop_
_entity_poly.entity_id
_entity_poly.type
_entity_poly.pdbx_seq_one_letter_code
_entity_poly.pdbx_strand_id
1 'polypeptide(L)' 'INLPDSDITVGDECVFAGFGASEENPEENSEHLRYGYGKIWSTHKCNGKLPTLKEYEFCFHHRKNTSLTTVPGH' A
#
# COMPACT_ATOMS: atom_id res chain seq x y z
N ILE A 1 19.06 -1.90 -1.91
CA ILE A 1 17.85 -1.04 -1.88
C ILE A 1 18.35 0.35 -2.26
N ASN A 2 17.82 0.96 -3.32
CA ASN A 2 18.08 2.37 -3.64
C ASN A 2 16.96 3.20 -3.01
N LEU A 3 17.31 4.30 -2.35
CA LEU A 3 16.32 5.23 -1.82
C LEU A 3 15.70 6.03 -2.98
N PRO A 4 14.43 6.46 -2.86
CA PRO A 4 13.81 7.28 -3.89
C PRO A 4 14.47 8.66 -3.97
N ASP A 5 14.80 9.09 -5.18
CA ASP A 5 15.41 10.41 -5.45
C ASP A 5 14.37 11.55 -5.51
N SER A 6 13.09 11.21 -5.46
CA SER A 6 11.98 12.15 -5.56
C SER A 6 10.82 11.73 -4.66
N ASP A 7 10.01 12.72 -4.25
CA ASP A 7 8.78 12.46 -3.52
C ASP A 7 7.79 11.63 -4.35
N ILE A 8 7.04 10.78 -3.66
CA ILE A 8 5.96 9.98 -4.23
C ILE A 8 4.72 10.86 -4.41
N THR A 9 4.10 10.82 -5.59
CA THR A 9 2.93 11.64 -5.93
C THR A 9 1.64 10.82 -6.08
N VAL A 10 0.50 11.47 -5.87
CA VAL A 10 -0.82 10.84 -6.09
C VAL A 10 -1.00 10.49 -7.56
N GLY A 11 -1.30 9.22 -7.84
CA GLY A 11 -1.47 8.68 -9.18
C GLY A 11 -0.28 7.84 -9.66
N ASP A 12 0.87 7.92 -8.98
CA ASP A 12 2.04 7.11 -9.31
C ASP A 12 1.73 5.62 -9.20
N GLU A 13 2.22 4.85 -10.17
CA GLU A 13 2.09 3.40 -10.20
C GLU A 13 3.17 2.76 -9.33
N CYS A 14 2.77 1.80 -8.50
CA CYS A 14 3.68 1.09 -7.62
C CYS A 14 3.41 -0.42 -7.62
N VAL A 15 4.46 -1.18 -7.30
CA VAL A 15 4.41 -2.63 -7.11
C VAL A 15 4.54 -2.91 -5.63
N PHE A 16 3.64 -3.72 -5.09
CA PHE A 16 3.77 -4.28 -3.76
C PHE A 16 4.20 -5.74 -3.86
N ALA A 17 5.04 -6.18 -2.92
CA ALA A 17 5.46 -7.55 -2.82
C ALA A 17 5.36 -7.99 -1.35
N GLY A 18 4.85 -9.19 -1.10
CA GLY A 18 4.73 -9.70 0.26
C GLY A 18 4.36 -11.17 0.33
N PHE A 19 4.56 -11.74 1.53
CA PHE A 19 4.16 -13.10 1.89
C PHE A 19 2.88 -13.12 2.75
N GLY A 20 2.26 -11.96 2.96
CA GLY A 20 1.05 -11.85 3.79
C GLY A 20 -0.15 -12.59 3.18
N ALA A 21 -1.15 -12.82 4.03
CA ALA A 21 -2.42 -13.38 3.62
C ALA A 21 -3.09 -12.58 2.50
N SER A 22 -3.87 -13.27 1.68
CA SER A 22 -4.60 -12.68 0.55
C SER A 22 -6.10 -12.65 0.81
N GLU A 23 -6.85 -11.86 0.05
CA GLU A 23 -8.32 -11.87 0.17
C GLU A 23 -8.95 -13.23 -0.11
N GLU A 24 -8.35 -14.01 -1.01
CA GLU A 24 -8.82 -15.36 -1.36
C GLU A 24 -8.53 -16.39 -0.26
N ASN A 25 -7.53 -16.11 0.58
CA ASN A 25 -7.15 -16.96 1.70
C ASN A 25 -6.62 -16.08 2.85
N PRO A 26 -7.52 -15.51 3.68
CA PRO A 26 -7.17 -14.48 4.66
C PRO A 26 -6.54 -15.04 5.95
N GLU A 27 -6.65 -16.35 6.18
CA GLU A 27 -6.12 -17.00 7.39
C GLU A 27 -4.70 -17.56 7.20
N GLU A 28 -4.22 -17.61 5.96
CA GLU A 28 -2.95 -18.25 5.61
C GLU A 28 -2.02 -17.28 4.88
N ASN A 29 -0.80 -17.14 5.41
CA ASN A 29 0.26 -16.43 4.73
C ASN A 29 0.78 -17.26 3.55
N SER A 30 1.18 -16.58 2.49
CA SER A 30 1.75 -17.23 1.31
C SER A 30 3.16 -17.73 1.59
N GLU A 31 3.46 -18.98 1.24
CA GLU A 31 4.84 -19.50 1.21
C GLU A 31 5.69 -18.90 0.08
N HIS A 32 5.02 -18.33 -0.93
CA HIS A 32 5.66 -17.70 -2.09
C HIS A 32 5.49 -16.19 -2.06
N LEU A 33 6.51 -15.46 -2.55
CA LEU A 33 6.44 -14.01 -2.69
C LEU A 33 5.38 -13.67 -3.73
N ARG A 34 4.34 -12.95 -3.32
CA ARG A 34 3.29 -12.46 -4.21
C ARG A 34 3.53 -11.01 -4.56
N TYR A 35 3.07 -10.62 -5.74
CA TYR A 35 3.15 -9.25 -6.21
C TYR A 35 1.76 -8.73 -6.55
N GLY A 36 1.57 -7.43 -6.39
CA GLY A 36 0.47 -6.75 -7.07
C GLY A 36 0.82 -5.31 -7.41
N TYR A 37 -0.05 -4.70 -8.19
CA TYR A 37 0.20 -3.44 -8.87
C TYR A 37 -0.93 -2.47 -8.55
N GLY A 38 -0.65 -1.23 -8.20
CA GLY A 38 -1.71 -0.25 -8.03
C GLY A 38 -1.18 1.17 -8.08
N LYS A 39 -1.96 2.09 -7.50
CA LYS A 39 -1.64 3.52 -7.54
C LYS A 39 -1.66 4.14 -6.17
N ILE A 40 -0.80 5.14 -5.99
CA ILE A 40 -0.83 6.02 -4.83
C ILE A 40 -2.08 6.89 -4.90
N TRP A 41 -2.84 6.91 -3.81
CA TRP A 41 -4.05 7.71 -3.66
C TRP A 41 -3.83 8.86 -2.69
N SER A 42 -4.64 9.91 -2.82
CA SER A 42 -4.63 10.97 -1.82
C SER A 42 -5.06 10.41 -0.46
N THR A 43 -4.38 10.85 0.59
CA THR A 43 -4.69 10.48 1.98
C THR A 43 -6.16 10.76 2.33
N HIS A 44 -6.76 11.80 1.73
CA HIS A 44 -8.18 12.13 1.85
C HIS A 44 -9.12 11.00 1.37
N LYS A 45 -8.75 10.24 0.32
CA LYS A 45 -9.55 9.11 -0.17
C LYS A 45 -9.46 7.87 0.73
N CYS A 46 -8.43 7.74 1.55
CA CYS A 46 -8.36 6.72 2.60
C CYS A 46 -9.17 7.09 3.85
N ASN A 47 -9.43 8.38 4.07
CA ASN A 47 -10.00 8.95 5.30
C ASN A 47 -11.50 8.64 5.56
N GLY A 48 -12.13 7.77 4.77
CA GLY A 48 -13.49 7.32 5.03
C GLY A 48 -13.62 6.29 6.17
N LYS A 49 -12.52 5.65 6.61
CA LYS A 49 -12.56 4.51 7.55
C LYS A 49 -11.41 4.41 8.58
N LEU A 50 -10.45 5.32 8.59
CA LEU A 50 -9.28 5.22 9.48
C LEU A 50 -9.03 6.54 10.24
N PRO A 51 -8.66 6.48 11.54
CA PRO A 51 -8.32 7.68 12.31
C PRO A 51 -7.01 8.27 11.77
N THR A 52 -7.08 9.50 11.29
CA THR A 52 -5.98 10.41 10.91
C THR A 52 -4.67 9.74 10.48
N LEU A 53 -4.45 9.66 9.16
CA LEU A 53 -3.17 9.25 8.60
C LEU A 53 -2.03 10.13 9.09
N LYS A 54 -0.92 9.51 9.46
CA LYS A 54 0.30 10.23 9.82
C LYS A 54 0.96 10.78 8.55
N GLU A 55 1.75 11.84 8.68
CA GLU A 55 2.38 12.53 7.53
C GLU A 55 3.26 11.63 6.65
N TYR A 56 3.71 10.49 7.18
CA TYR A 56 4.54 9.48 6.51
C TYR A 56 3.76 8.26 6.01
N GLU A 57 2.43 8.30 6.02
CA GLU A 57 1.59 7.20 5.56
C GLU A 57 0.98 7.50 4.20
N PHE A 58 1.10 6.54 3.28
CA PHE A 58 0.54 6.63 1.94
C PHE A 58 -0.71 5.75 1.82
N CYS A 59 -1.72 6.29 1.15
CA CYS A 59 -2.91 5.53 0.79
C CYS A 59 -2.65 4.79 -0.52
N PHE A 60 -2.94 3.50 -0.55
CA PHE A 60 -2.78 2.69 -1.76
C PHE A 60 -4.10 2.02 -2.14
N HIS A 61 -4.35 1.97 -3.45
CA HIS A 61 -5.53 1.30 -3.99
C HIS A 61 -5.15 0.25 -5.03
N HIS A 62 -5.56 -0.99 -4.78
CA HIS A 62 -5.46 -2.10 -5.70
C HIS A 62 -6.85 -2.62 -6.08
N ARG A 63 -7.23 -2.40 -7.35
CA ARG A 63 -8.50 -2.85 -7.95
C ARG A 63 -9.76 -2.50 -7.14
N LYS A 64 -10.18 -3.39 -6.22
CA LYS A 64 -11.44 -3.31 -5.45
C LYS A 64 -11.22 -3.03 -3.96
N ASN A 65 -9.97 -3.05 -3.49
CA ASN A 65 -9.66 -2.86 -2.08
C ASN A 65 -8.57 -1.80 -1.89
N THR A 66 -8.87 -0.88 -0.98
CA THR A 66 -7.95 0.15 -0.52
C THR A 66 -7.28 -0.39 0.73
N SER A 67 -5.96 -0.50 0.70
CA SER A 67 -5.17 -0.96 1.83
C SER A 67 -4.30 0.19 2.31
N LEU A 68 -4.22 0.33 3.63
CA LEU A 68 -3.24 1.21 4.23
C LEU A 68 -1.96 0.42 4.47
N THR A 69 -0.83 0.96 4.01
CA THR A 69 0.47 0.43 4.38
C THR A 69 1.31 1.57 4.94
N THR A 70 1.84 1.36 6.14
CA THR A 70 2.84 2.25 6.72
C THR A 70 4.18 1.81 6.15
N VAL A 71 4.82 2.64 5.34
CA VAL A 71 6.24 2.45 5.02
C VAL A 71 7.00 2.85 6.29
N PRO A 72 7.68 1.93 6.99
CA PRO A 72 8.50 2.31 8.14
C PRO A 72 9.52 3.34 7.66
N GLY A 73 9.60 4.47 8.36
CA GLY A 73 10.14 5.73 7.85
C GLY A 73 11.51 5.61 7.19
N HIS A 74 11.64 6.38 6.09
CA HIS A 74 12.78 6.52 5.18
C HIS A 74 13.07 5.30 4.29
#